data_AF-A0A4Z0PAK9-F1
#
_entry.id   AF-A0A4Z0PAK9-F1
#
_cell.length_a   1.000
_cell.length_b   1.000
_cell.length_c   1.000
_cell.angle_alpha   90.00
_cell.angle_beta   90.00
_cell.angle_gamma   90.00
#
_symmetry.space_group_name_H-M   'P 1'
#
loop_
_entity.id
_entity.type
_entity.pdbx_description
1 polymer ?
#
loop_
_entity_poly.entity_id
_entity_poly.type
_entity_poly.pdbx_seq_one_letter_code
_entity_poly.pdbx_strand_id
1 'polypeptide(L)'
;MRSWLGEGIRAQQWLSVCAGRQDMVLATVLLIAIVMMLLPLPTWMVDILITINLMFSVILLLIAIYLSDPLDLSVFPSLLLITTLYRLSLTISTSRLVLLQHNAGNIVDAFGKFVVGGNLTVGLVVFTIITIVQFIVITKGIERVAEVSARFSLDGMPGKQMSIDGDLRAGVIDADHARTLRQHVQQESRFLGAMDGAMKFVKGDTIAGIIVVLVNIIGGIIIAIVQYDMSMSEAVHTYSVLSIGDGLCGQIPSLLISLSAGIIVTRVPGEKRQNLATELSSQIARQPQSLILTAVVLMLLALIPGFPFITLAFFSALLALPIILIRRKKSVVSANGVEAPEKDSMDPGACPLILRLTPTLHSADLIRDIDAMRWFLFEDTG
;
A
#
# COMPACT_ATOMS: atom_id res chain seq x y z
N MET A 1 40.43 21.45 -0.33
CA MET A 1 39.03 21.89 -0.18
C MET A 1 38.39 22.48 -1.45
N ARG A 2 39.16 22.92 -2.48
CA ARG A 2 38.60 23.42 -3.76
C ARG A 2 38.34 22.35 -4.85
N SER A 3 38.80 21.12 -4.70
CA SER A 3 38.63 20.05 -5.71
C SER A 3 37.30 19.27 -5.59
N TRP A 4 36.64 19.29 -4.43
CA TRP A 4 35.38 18.55 -4.18
C TRP A 4 34.12 19.27 -4.68
N LEU A 5 34.20 20.57 -4.96
CA LEU A 5 33.07 21.36 -5.46
C LEU A 5 32.87 21.21 -6.98
N GLY A 6 33.90 20.77 -7.73
CA GLY A 6 33.82 20.61 -9.19
C GLY A 6 33.11 19.34 -9.66
N GLU A 7 33.16 18.27 -8.86
CA GLU A 7 32.48 17.00 -9.19
C GLU A 7 30.98 17.06 -8.93
N GLY A 8 30.54 17.78 -7.88
CA GLY A 8 29.11 17.99 -7.60
C GLY A 8 28.40 18.79 -8.70
N ILE A 9 29.06 19.79 -9.29
CA ILE A 9 28.50 20.62 -10.36
C ILE A 9 28.40 19.82 -11.67
N ARG A 10 29.38 18.94 -11.96
CA ARG A 10 29.28 18.00 -13.08
C ARG A 10 28.16 17.00 -12.86
N ALA A 11 28.05 16.37 -11.70
CA ALA A 11 26.96 15.45 -11.38
C ALA A 11 25.58 16.11 -11.51
N GLN A 12 25.42 17.37 -11.06
CA GLN A 12 24.19 18.13 -11.26
C GLN A 12 23.91 18.48 -12.73
N GLN A 13 24.93 18.80 -13.52
CA GLN A 13 24.78 19.02 -14.96
C GLN A 13 24.38 17.73 -15.70
N TRP A 14 24.98 16.58 -15.36
CA TRP A 14 24.58 15.27 -15.88
C TRP A 14 23.13 14.91 -15.47
N LEU A 15 22.74 15.17 -14.22
CA LEU A 15 21.36 14.98 -13.75
C LEU A 15 20.37 15.89 -14.48
N SER A 16 20.73 17.14 -14.77
CA SER A 16 19.88 18.09 -15.50
C SER A 16 19.76 17.78 -17.01
N VAL A 17 20.79 17.19 -17.62
CA VAL A 17 20.76 16.74 -19.02
C VAL A 17 19.95 15.44 -19.16
N CYS A 18 20.00 14.54 -18.16
CA CYS A 18 19.12 13.37 -18.09
C CYS A 18 17.65 13.75 -17.86
N ALA A 19 17.38 14.83 -17.12
CA ALA A 19 16.01 15.31 -16.88
C ALA A 19 15.32 15.82 -18.17
N GLY A 20 16.07 16.27 -19.18
CA GLY A 20 15.53 16.75 -20.46
C GLY A 20 15.17 15.66 -21.47
N ARG A 21 15.51 14.39 -21.23
CA ARG A 21 15.21 13.26 -22.14
C ARG A 21 14.69 12.05 -21.35
N GLN A 22 13.54 12.19 -20.70
CA GLN A 22 12.88 11.11 -19.94
C GLN A 22 12.71 9.82 -20.78
N ASP A 23 12.45 9.95 -22.08
CA ASP A 23 12.39 8.82 -23.02
C ASP A 23 13.73 8.07 -23.16
N MET A 24 14.86 8.79 -23.09
CA MET A 24 16.18 8.16 -23.12
C MET A 24 16.47 7.40 -21.83
N VAL A 25 16.02 7.89 -20.68
CA VAL A 25 16.19 7.18 -19.39
C VAL A 25 15.43 5.86 -19.44
N LEU A 26 14.18 5.89 -19.91
CA LEU A 26 13.37 4.67 -20.08
C LEU A 26 14.01 3.68 -21.05
N ALA A 27 14.42 4.13 -22.24
CA ALA A 27 15.09 3.30 -23.23
C ALA A 27 16.40 2.72 -22.70
N THR A 28 17.15 3.49 -21.90
CA THR A 28 18.40 3.06 -21.28
C THR A 28 18.15 1.97 -20.23
N VAL A 29 17.14 2.11 -19.38
CA VAL A 29 16.79 1.08 -18.38
C VAL A 29 16.41 -0.24 -19.07
N LEU A 30 15.60 -0.17 -20.13
CA LEU A 30 15.23 -1.35 -20.91
C LEU A 30 16.43 -1.99 -21.61
N LEU A 31 17.30 -1.17 -22.22
CA LEU A 31 18.53 -1.65 -22.86
C LEU A 31 19.45 -2.32 -21.84
N ILE A 32 19.65 -1.70 -20.67
CA ILE A 32 20.45 -2.27 -19.58
C ILE A 32 19.85 -3.61 -19.15
N ALA A 33 18.52 -3.70 -18.94
CA ALA A 33 17.87 -4.94 -18.57
C ALA A 33 18.13 -6.07 -19.59
N ILE A 34 18.08 -5.78 -20.89
CA ILE A 34 18.40 -6.76 -21.95
C ILE A 34 19.89 -7.13 -21.92
N VAL A 35 20.78 -6.14 -21.84
CA VAL A 35 22.23 -6.35 -21.83
C VAL A 35 22.66 -7.19 -20.61
N MET A 36 22.08 -6.94 -19.44
CA MET A 36 22.33 -7.71 -18.22
C MET A 36 21.93 -9.18 -18.33
N MET A 37 20.92 -9.49 -19.15
CA MET A 37 20.51 -10.87 -19.42
C MET A 37 21.55 -11.59 -20.30
N LEU A 38 22.27 -10.88 -21.15
CA LEU A 38 23.24 -11.44 -22.09
C LEU A 38 24.66 -11.48 -21.51
N LEU A 39 25.10 -10.40 -20.88
CA LEU A 39 26.47 -10.23 -20.40
C LEU A 39 26.61 -10.58 -18.91
N PRO A 40 27.69 -11.27 -18.51
CA PRO A 40 27.98 -11.51 -17.10
C PRO A 40 28.32 -10.19 -16.40
N LEU A 41 27.69 -9.95 -15.26
CA LEU A 41 27.94 -8.76 -14.43
C LEU A 41 28.89 -9.10 -13.29
N PRO A 42 29.76 -8.17 -12.87
CA PRO A 42 30.52 -8.33 -11.65
C PRO A 42 29.60 -8.28 -10.43
N THR A 43 29.97 -9.01 -9.37
CA THR A 43 29.17 -9.17 -8.13
C THR A 43 28.82 -7.84 -7.45
N TRP A 44 29.75 -6.88 -7.42
CA TRP A 44 29.49 -5.54 -6.84
C TRP A 44 28.40 -4.77 -7.59
N MET A 45 28.28 -4.96 -8.90
CA MET A 45 27.25 -4.28 -9.69
C MET A 45 25.89 -4.90 -9.43
N VAL A 46 25.84 -6.23 -9.29
CA VAL A 46 24.62 -6.94 -8.88
C VAL A 46 24.12 -6.47 -7.51
N ASP A 47 25.01 -6.33 -6.52
CA ASP A 47 24.65 -5.77 -5.20
C ASP A 47 24.05 -4.36 -5.32
N ILE A 48 24.64 -3.48 -6.12
CA ILE A 48 24.09 -2.13 -6.36
C ILE A 48 22.70 -2.20 -6.98
N LEU A 49 22.51 -3.05 -7.99
CA LEU A 49 21.24 -3.13 -8.69
C LEU A 49 20.13 -3.76 -7.84
N ILE A 50 20.43 -4.79 -7.04
CA ILE A 50 19.49 -5.33 -6.05
C ILE A 50 19.09 -4.23 -5.05
N THR A 51 20.06 -3.44 -4.59
CA THR A 51 19.80 -2.31 -3.67
C THR A 51 18.88 -1.27 -4.30
N ILE A 52 19.14 -0.89 -5.56
CA ILE A 52 18.29 0.05 -6.31
C ILE A 52 16.87 -0.53 -6.47
N ASN A 53 16.75 -1.82 -6.75
CA ASN A 53 15.45 -2.48 -6.86
C ASN A 53 14.66 -2.37 -5.55
N LEU A 54 15.29 -2.73 -4.42
CA LEU A 54 14.69 -2.65 -3.10
C LEU A 54 14.30 -1.21 -2.74
N MET A 55 15.19 -0.25 -2.98
CA MET A 55 14.94 1.17 -2.75
C MET A 55 13.73 1.65 -3.55
N PHE A 56 13.65 1.31 -4.83
CA PHE A 56 12.53 1.72 -5.69
C PHE A 56 11.21 1.11 -5.24
N SER A 57 11.22 -0.16 -4.84
CA SER A 57 10.04 -0.83 -4.28
C SER A 57 9.53 -0.18 -3.00
N VAL A 58 10.42 0.23 -2.09
CA VAL A 58 10.04 0.96 -0.87
C VAL A 58 9.49 2.35 -1.22
N ILE A 59 10.14 3.08 -2.13
CA ILE A 59 9.68 4.40 -2.58
C ILE A 59 8.28 4.28 -3.19
N LEU A 60 8.03 3.31 -4.06
CA LEU A 60 6.71 3.08 -4.66
C LEU A 60 5.64 2.80 -3.60
N LEU A 61 5.95 2.00 -2.58
CA LEU A 61 5.03 1.73 -1.48
C LEU A 61 4.69 2.99 -0.69
N LEU A 62 5.69 3.81 -0.37
CA LEU A 62 5.46 5.07 0.32
C LEU A 62 4.63 6.04 -0.53
N ILE A 63 4.94 6.16 -1.83
CA ILE A 63 4.14 6.97 -2.75
C ILE A 63 2.69 6.48 -2.74
N ALA A 64 2.44 5.17 -2.84
CA ALA A 64 1.10 4.60 -2.82
C ALA A 64 0.33 4.91 -1.51
N ILE A 65 1.01 4.92 -0.36
CA ILE A 65 0.40 5.24 0.95
C ILE A 65 0.07 6.73 1.09
N TYR A 66 0.93 7.60 0.56
CA TYR A 66 0.77 9.05 0.66
C TYR A 66 0.00 9.69 -0.50
N LEU A 67 -0.40 8.91 -1.50
CA LEU A 67 -1.18 9.41 -2.62
C LEU A 67 -2.62 9.69 -2.18
N SER A 68 -3.12 10.89 -2.52
CA SER A 68 -4.52 11.24 -2.25
C SER A 68 -5.47 10.70 -3.31
N ASP A 69 -5.09 10.76 -4.59
CA ASP A 69 -5.87 10.30 -5.73
C ASP A 69 -5.05 9.30 -6.58
N PRO A 70 -5.53 8.06 -6.83
CA PRO A 70 -4.85 7.07 -7.67
C PRO A 70 -4.41 7.59 -9.05
N LEU A 71 -5.19 8.52 -9.63
CA LEU A 71 -4.94 9.03 -10.98
C LEU A 71 -3.78 10.03 -11.03
N ASP A 72 -3.36 10.60 -9.89
CA ASP A 72 -2.17 11.45 -9.80
C ASP A 72 -0.89 10.67 -10.19
N LEU A 73 -0.91 9.33 -10.05
CA LEU A 73 0.16 8.44 -10.49
C LEU A 73 -0.22 7.64 -11.73
N SER A 74 -0.73 8.31 -12.77
CA SER A 74 -1.16 7.66 -14.03
C SER A 74 -0.06 6.86 -14.76
N VAL A 75 1.22 7.10 -14.46
CA VAL A 75 2.39 6.38 -15.01
C VAL A 75 2.66 5.04 -14.29
N PHE A 76 1.98 4.78 -13.17
CA PHE A 76 2.19 3.58 -12.34
C PHE A 76 2.14 2.24 -13.11
N PRO A 77 1.16 1.97 -14.00
CA PRO A 77 1.12 0.71 -14.76
C PRO A 77 2.39 0.49 -15.60
N SER A 78 2.90 1.55 -16.21
CA SER A 78 4.14 1.50 -16.99
C SER A 78 5.36 1.24 -16.10
N LEU A 79 5.43 1.88 -14.93
CA LEU A 79 6.48 1.62 -13.93
C LEU A 79 6.47 0.17 -13.45
N LEU A 80 5.29 -0.43 -13.26
CA LEU A 80 5.17 -1.85 -12.92
C LEU A 80 5.79 -2.75 -13.99
N LEU A 81 5.51 -2.47 -15.27
CA LEU A 81 6.07 -3.26 -16.38
C LEU A 81 7.60 -3.16 -16.43
N ILE A 82 8.13 -1.94 -16.34
CA ILE A 82 9.57 -1.68 -16.39
C ILE A 82 10.29 -2.31 -15.21
N THR A 83 9.76 -2.13 -13.99
CA THR A 83 10.35 -2.75 -12.79
C THR A 83 10.30 -4.26 -12.84
N THR A 84 9.22 -4.84 -13.37
CA THR A 84 9.10 -6.29 -13.54
C THR A 84 10.14 -6.82 -14.53
N LEU A 85 10.34 -6.16 -15.67
CA LEU A 85 11.40 -6.52 -16.61
C LEU A 85 12.79 -6.40 -15.98
N TYR A 86 13.04 -5.32 -15.25
CA TYR A 86 14.29 -5.12 -14.53
C TYR A 86 14.54 -6.21 -13.48
N ARG A 87 13.50 -6.62 -12.72
CA ARG A 87 13.57 -7.76 -11.78
C ARG A 87 13.90 -9.06 -12.49
N LEU A 88 13.19 -9.38 -13.57
CA LEU A 88 13.45 -10.59 -14.36
C LEU A 88 14.90 -10.65 -14.86
N SER A 89 15.40 -9.54 -15.40
CA SER A 89 16.79 -9.43 -15.84
C SER A 89 17.79 -9.60 -14.70
N LEU A 90 17.51 -9.02 -13.53
CA LEU A 90 18.33 -9.20 -12.35
C LEU A 90 18.37 -10.66 -11.91
N THR A 91 17.20 -11.30 -11.76
CA THR A 91 17.06 -12.71 -11.39
C THR A 91 17.82 -13.64 -12.33
N ILE A 92 17.81 -13.37 -13.65
CA ILE A 92 18.57 -14.17 -14.61
C ILE A 92 20.09 -13.95 -14.44
N SER A 93 20.51 -12.70 -14.18
CA SER A 93 21.92 -12.36 -13.99
C SER A 93 22.48 -12.95 -12.68
N THR A 94 21.73 -12.85 -11.59
CA THR A 94 22.09 -13.44 -10.29
C THR A 94 22.11 -14.96 -10.37
N SER A 95 21.13 -15.60 -11.00
CA SER A 95 21.11 -17.06 -11.19
C SER A 95 22.34 -17.56 -11.94
N ARG A 96 22.79 -16.84 -12.97
CA ARG A 96 24.03 -17.16 -13.66
C ARG A 96 25.23 -17.10 -12.72
N LEU A 97 25.33 -16.09 -11.87
CA LEU A 97 26.40 -15.96 -10.88
C LEU A 97 26.36 -17.06 -9.81
N VAL A 98 25.16 -17.42 -9.33
CA VAL A 98 24.94 -18.58 -8.44
C VAL A 98 25.51 -19.84 -9.07
N LEU A 99 25.11 -20.15 -10.31
CA LEU A 99 25.44 -21.40 -11.00
C LEU A 99 26.89 -21.48 -11.51
N LEU A 100 27.51 -20.35 -11.90
CA LEU A 100 28.85 -20.33 -12.47
C LEU A 100 29.95 -20.04 -11.45
N GLN A 101 29.69 -19.19 -10.44
CA GLN A 101 30.73 -18.67 -9.56
C GLN A 101 30.56 -19.07 -8.10
N HIS A 102 29.46 -19.74 -7.73
CA HIS A 102 29.11 -20.04 -6.34
C HIS A 102 29.06 -18.77 -5.46
N ASN A 103 28.86 -17.60 -6.09
CA ASN A 103 28.86 -16.31 -5.44
C ASN A 103 27.93 -15.37 -6.20
N ALA A 104 26.88 -14.93 -5.54
CA ALA A 104 25.83 -14.10 -6.14
C ALA A 104 25.85 -12.64 -5.66
N GLY A 105 26.93 -12.21 -4.99
CA GLY A 105 27.03 -10.90 -4.35
C GLY A 105 26.81 -10.98 -2.83
N ASN A 106 27.23 -9.92 -2.14
CA ASN A 106 27.19 -9.85 -0.69
C ASN A 106 25.76 -9.74 -0.17
N ILE A 107 24.87 -9.08 -0.93
CA ILE A 107 23.48 -8.90 -0.52
C ILE A 107 22.74 -10.25 -0.56
N VAL A 108 22.93 -11.02 -1.64
CA VAL A 108 22.33 -12.34 -1.78
C VAL A 108 22.78 -13.27 -0.66
N ASP A 109 24.10 -13.30 -0.38
CA ASP A 109 24.66 -14.12 0.70
C ASP A 109 24.13 -13.68 2.09
N ALA A 110 24.01 -12.37 2.33
CA ALA A 110 23.44 -11.84 3.57
C ALA A 110 21.97 -12.25 3.77
N PHE A 111 21.14 -12.15 2.73
CA PHE A 111 19.74 -12.60 2.80
C PHE A 111 19.62 -14.11 3.01
N GLY A 112 20.45 -14.90 2.33
CA GLY A 112 20.49 -16.36 2.49
C GLY A 112 20.82 -16.75 3.93
N LYS A 113 21.90 -16.17 4.48
CA LYS A 113 22.32 -16.41 5.88
C LYS A 113 21.28 -15.94 6.90
N PHE A 114 20.62 -14.80 6.63
CA PHE A 114 19.58 -14.26 7.50
C PHE A 114 18.40 -15.23 7.67
N VAL A 115 17.92 -15.84 6.59
CA VAL A 115 16.78 -16.78 6.66
C VAL A 115 17.19 -18.16 7.14
N VAL A 116 18.39 -18.62 6.81
CA VAL A 116 18.88 -19.92 7.28
C VAL A 116 19.15 -19.92 8.79
N GLY A 117 19.61 -18.81 9.37
CA GLY A 117 19.73 -18.66 10.83
C GLY A 117 20.60 -19.73 11.50
N GLY A 118 21.53 -20.33 10.74
CA GLY A 118 22.38 -21.44 11.18
C GLY A 118 21.79 -22.85 11.05
N ASN A 119 20.53 -23.01 10.62
CA ASN A 119 19.92 -24.31 10.32
C ASN A 119 19.30 -24.33 8.93
N LEU A 120 19.95 -25.01 7.99
CA LEU A 120 19.53 -25.07 6.60
C LEU A 120 18.10 -25.58 6.42
N THR A 121 17.71 -26.61 7.17
CA THR A 121 16.38 -27.22 7.08
C THR A 121 15.31 -26.24 7.51
N VAL A 122 15.52 -25.53 8.63
CA VAL A 122 14.59 -24.50 9.09
C VAL A 122 14.51 -23.36 8.07
N GLY A 123 15.65 -22.92 7.52
CA GLY A 123 15.69 -21.91 6.48
C GLY A 123 14.88 -22.28 5.24
N LEU A 124 15.04 -23.53 4.76
CA LEU A 124 14.30 -24.03 3.60
C LEU A 124 12.79 -24.10 3.86
N VAL A 125 12.37 -24.52 5.05
CA VAL A 125 10.95 -24.53 5.45
C VAL A 125 10.39 -23.11 5.49
N VAL A 126 11.07 -22.18 6.17
CA VAL A 126 10.63 -20.77 6.28
C VAL A 126 10.57 -20.12 4.90
N PHE A 127 11.59 -20.32 4.07
CA PHE A 127 11.61 -19.81 2.70
C PHE A 127 10.46 -20.36 1.85
N THR A 128 10.17 -21.66 1.97
CA THR A 128 9.06 -22.28 1.25
C THR A 128 7.71 -21.67 1.70
N ILE A 129 7.51 -21.46 2.99
CA ILE A 129 6.31 -20.79 3.53
C ILE A 129 6.18 -19.38 2.98
N ILE A 130 7.24 -18.57 3.04
CA ILE A 130 7.26 -17.20 2.52
C ILE A 130 6.92 -17.19 1.03
N THR A 131 7.55 -18.07 0.25
CA THR A 131 7.32 -18.19 -1.20
C THR A 131 5.87 -18.55 -1.53
N ILE A 132 5.29 -19.50 -0.78
CA ILE A 132 3.88 -19.91 -0.95
C ILE A 132 2.93 -18.76 -0.62
N VAL A 133 3.14 -18.09 0.51
CA VAL A 133 2.30 -16.96 0.94
C VAL A 133 2.40 -15.82 -0.09
N GLN A 134 3.62 -15.50 -0.53
CA GLN A 134 3.88 -14.47 -1.53
C GLN A 134 3.12 -14.71 -2.83
N PHE A 135 3.13 -15.94 -3.34
CA PHE A 135 2.47 -16.26 -4.60
C PHE A 135 0.96 -16.46 -4.45
N ILE A 136 0.54 -17.38 -3.57
CA ILE A 136 -0.85 -17.83 -3.46
C ILE A 136 -1.73 -16.77 -2.82
N VAL A 137 -1.27 -16.14 -1.74
CA VAL A 137 -2.10 -15.20 -0.96
C VAL A 137 -1.95 -13.80 -1.53
N ILE A 138 -0.72 -13.32 -1.68
CA ILE A 138 -0.47 -11.91 -1.97
C ILE A 138 -0.60 -11.63 -3.47
N THR A 139 0.21 -12.28 -4.31
CA THR A 139 0.25 -11.99 -5.75
C THR A 139 -1.08 -12.32 -6.43
N LYS A 140 -1.60 -13.54 -6.23
CA LYS A 140 -2.92 -13.92 -6.77
C LYS A 140 -4.08 -13.14 -6.16
N GLY A 141 -4.01 -12.83 -4.86
CA GLY A 141 -5.04 -12.03 -4.20
C GLY A 141 -5.16 -10.65 -4.82
N ILE A 142 -4.03 -9.97 -5.01
CA ILE A 142 -4.00 -8.62 -5.57
C ILE A 142 -4.35 -8.62 -7.06
N GLU A 143 -3.90 -9.60 -7.84
CA GLU A 143 -4.34 -9.79 -9.23
C GLU A 143 -5.88 -9.87 -9.30
N ARG A 144 -6.50 -10.70 -8.46
CA ARG A 144 -7.95 -10.88 -8.49
C ARG A 144 -8.69 -9.60 -8.08
N VAL A 145 -8.20 -8.91 -7.06
CA VAL A 145 -8.76 -7.63 -6.63
C VAL A 145 -8.64 -6.59 -7.74
N ALA A 146 -7.51 -6.53 -8.44
CA ALA A 146 -7.30 -5.61 -9.56
C ALA A 146 -8.17 -5.92 -10.77
N GLU A 147 -8.24 -7.19 -11.19
CA GLU A 147 -9.09 -7.62 -12.30
C GLU A 147 -10.56 -7.27 -12.04
N VAL A 148 -11.06 -7.62 -10.84
CA VAL A 148 -12.47 -7.42 -10.47
C VAL A 148 -12.79 -5.94 -10.30
N SER A 149 -11.93 -5.17 -9.62
CA SER A 149 -12.15 -3.74 -9.42
C SER A 149 -12.09 -2.97 -10.74
N ALA A 150 -11.13 -3.28 -11.61
CA ALA A 150 -11.03 -2.68 -12.92
C ALA A 150 -12.26 -3.00 -13.76
N ARG A 151 -12.67 -4.28 -13.82
CA ARG A 151 -13.83 -4.70 -14.61
C ARG A 151 -15.12 -4.00 -14.15
N PHE A 152 -15.45 -4.03 -12.87
CA PHE A 152 -16.67 -3.39 -12.39
C PHE A 152 -16.65 -1.86 -12.55
N SER A 153 -15.48 -1.24 -12.35
CA SER A 153 -15.33 0.20 -12.57
C SER A 153 -15.46 0.57 -14.05
N LEU A 154 -14.92 -0.26 -14.96
CA LEU A 154 -15.05 -0.10 -16.41
C LEU A 154 -16.50 -0.30 -16.88
N ASP A 155 -17.19 -1.31 -16.35
CA ASP A 155 -18.61 -1.56 -16.65
C ASP A 155 -19.50 -0.39 -16.21
N GLY A 156 -19.10 0.34 -15.16
CA GLY A 156 -19.79 1.54 -14.67
C GLY A 156 -19.51 2.84 -15.47
N MET A 157 -18.52 2.86 -16.38
CA MET A 157 -18.12 4.09 -17.08
C MET A 157 -19.17 4.69 -18.02
N PRO A 158 -19.94 3.89 -18.80
CA PRO A 158 -21.04 4.44 -19.58
C PRO A 158 -22.05 5.17 -18.70
N GLY A 159 -22.33 4.66 -17.51
CA GLY A 159 -23.21 5.31 -16.53
C GLY A 159 -22.66 6.66 -16.07
N LYS A 160 -21.37 6.74 -15.71
CA LYS A 160 -20.69 8.00 -15.37
C LYS A 160 -20.76 9.01 -16.54
N GLN A 161 -20.52 8.57 -17.77
CA GLN A 161 -20.60 9.44 -18.97
C GLN A 161 -22.03 9.93 -19.23
N MET A 162 -23.02 9.04 -19.12
CA MET A 162 -24.43 9.39 -19.27
C MET A 162 -24.90 10.38 -18.19
N SER A 163 -24.41 10.25 -16.95
CA SER A 163 -24.69 11.20 -15.87
C SER A 163 -24.16 12.60 -16.21
N ILE A 164 -22.90 12.69 -16.69
CA ILE A 164 -22.30 13.97 -17.12
C ILE A 164 -23.12 14.60 -18.25
N ASP A 165 -23.56 13.79 -19.22
CA ASP A 165 -24.38 14.26 -20.34
C ASP A 165 -25.77 14.71 -19.88
N GLY A 166 -26.34 14.03 -18.89
CA GLY A 166 -27.59 14.40 -18.23
C GLY A 166 -27.49 15.74 -17.51
N ASP A 167 -26.44 15.93 -16.71
CA ASP A 167 -26.20 17.16 -15.95
C ASP A 167 -25.93 18.36 -16.88
N LEU A 168 -25.20 18.15 -17.98
CA LEU A 168 -24.98 19.17 -19.01
C LEU A 168 -26.29 19.57 -19.71
N ARG A 169 -27.16 18.60 -20.03
CA ARG A 169 -28.47 18.85 -20.64
C ARG A 169 -29.44 19.53 -19.67
N ALA A 170 -29.34 19.22 -18.38
CA ALA A 170 -30.14 19.83 -17.32
C ALA A 170 -29.63 21.24 -16.93
N GLY A 171 -28.47 21.67 -17.45
CA GLY A 171 -27.86 22.97 -17.12
C GLY A 171 -27.26 23.04 -15.72
N VAL A 172 -27.03 21.90 -15.06
CA VAL A 172 -26.38 21.83 -13.74
C VAL A 172 -24.90 22.12 -13.85
N ILE A 173 -24.27 21.71 -14.96
CA ILE A 173 -22.86 21.93 -15.26
C ILE A 173 -22.67 22.60 -16.62
N ASP A 174 -21.59 23.36 -16.77
CA ASP A 174 -21.20 24.00 -18.03
C ASP A 174 -20.40 23.06 -18.95
N ALA A 175 -20.31 23.39 -20.24
CA ALA A 175 -19.62 22.59 -21.26
C ALA A 175 -18.13 22.36 -20.94
N ASP A 176 -17.43 23.37 -20.41
CA ASP A 176 -16.02 23.25 -20.03
C ASP A 176 -15.83 22.33 -18.82
N HIS A 177 -16.76 22.38 -17.86
CA HIS A 177 -16.78 21.48 -16.71
C HIS A 177 -17.05 20.04 -17.15
N ALA A 178 -18.07 19.81 -18.00
CA ALA A 178 -18.39 18.51 -18.57
C ALA A 178 -17.22 17.91 -19.36
N ARG A 179 -16.47 18.74 -20.11
CA ARG A 179 -15.26 18.31 -20.83
C ARG A 179 -14.18 17.81 -19.86
N THR A 180 -13.97 18.51 -18.76
CA THR A 180 -12.98 18.14 -17.72
C THR A 180 -13.37 16.81 -17.05
N LEU A 181 -14.64 16.62 -16.68
CA LEU A 181 -15.10 15.34 -16.11
C LEU A 181 -14.96 14.19 -17.11
N ARG A 182 -15.31 14.39 -18.39
CA ARG A 182 -15.11 13.35 -19.42
C ARG A 182 -13.65 12.97 -19.57
N GLN A 183 -12.73 13.95 -19.54
CA GLN A 183 -11.29 13.66 -19.55
C GLN A 183 -10.86 12.84 -18.32
N HIS A 184 -11.37 13.17 -17.15
CA HIS A 184 -11.11 12.42 -15.92
C HIS A 184 -11.60 10.96 -16.01
N VAL A 185 -12.85 10.74 -16.44
CA VAL A 185 -13.41 9.39 -16.67
C VAL A 185 -12.59 8.63 -17.72
N GLN A 186 -12.13 9.29 -18.76
CA GLN A 186 -11.29 8.69 -19.79
C GLN A 186 -9.90 8.29 -19.27
N GLN A 187 -9.32 9.08 -18.38
CA GLN A 187 -8.05 8.75 -17.71
C GLN A 187 -8.23 7.57 -16.75
N GLU A 188 -9.32 7.56 -15.95
CA GLU A 188 -9.69 6.44 -15.08
C GLU A 188 -9.82 5.13 -15.87
N SER A 189 -10.48 5.17 -17.04
CA SER A 189 -10.61 4.05 -17.96
C SER A 189 -9.26 3.47 -18.40
N ARG A 190 -8.38 4.35 -18.89
CA ARG A 190 -7.06 3.94 -19.38
C ARG A 190 -6.20 3.39 -18.26
N PHE A 191 -6.25 4.03 -17.09
CA PHE A 191 -5.50 3.63 -15.91
C PHE A 191 -5.90 2.22 -15.46
N LEU A 192 -7.20 1.98 -15.25
CA LEU A 192 -7.70 0.68 -14.81
C LEU A 192 -7.46 -0.43 -15.83
N GLY A 193 -7.63 -0.13 -17.13
CA GLY A 193 -7.31 -1.08 -18.21
C GLY A 193 -5.82 -1.43 -18.27
N ALA A 194 -4.94 -0.43 -18.12
CA ALA A 194 -3.49 -0.65 -18.10
C ALA A 194 -3.03 -1.41 -16.84
N MET A 195 -3.68 -1.15 -15.69
CA MET A 195 -3.41 -1.86 -14.44
C MET A 195 -3.72 -3.35 -14.51
N ASP A 196 -4.88 -3.75 -15.06
CA ASP A 196 -5.21 -5.17 -15.25
C ASP A 196 -4.15 -5.89 -16.10
N GLY A 197 -3.69 -5.25 -17.17
CA GLY A 197 -2.58 -5.75 -17.99
C GLY A 197 -1.28 -5.89 -17.19
N ALA A 198 -0.84 -4.84 -16.51
CA ALA A 198 0.40 -4.82 -15.75
C ALA A 198 0.43 -5.88 -14.63
N MET A 199 -0.69 -6.11 -13.95
CA MET A 199 -0.78 -7.10 -12.87
C MET A 199 -0.57 -8.54 -13.35
N LYS A 200 -0.97 -8.86 -14.60
CA LYS A 200 -0.70 -10.17 -15.20
C LYS A 200 0.81 -10.41 -15.42
N PHE A 201 1.58 -9.36 -15.72
CA PHE A 201 3.04 -9.45 -15.81
C PHE A 201 3.69 -9.68 -14.44
N VAL A 202 3.23 -9.00 -13.38
CA VAL A 202 3.75 -9.18 -12.01
C VAL A 202 3.54 -10.62 -11.50
N LYS A 203 2.40 -11.22 -11.84
CA LYS A 203 2.15 -12.64 -11.57
C LYS A 203 3.13 -13.56 -12.31
N GLY A 204 3.34 -13.30 -13.61
CA GLY A 204 4.28 -14.07 -14.42
C GLY A 204 5.70 -14.06 -13.83
N ASP A 205 6.15 -12.90 -13.37
CA ASP A 205 7.45 -12.73 -12.70
C ASP A 205 7.56 -13.54 -11.40
N THR A 206 6.51 -13.58 -10.59
CA THR A 206 6.54 -14.36 -9.34
C THR A 206 6.62 -15.87 -9.62
N ILE A 207 5.92 -16.36 -10.66
CA ILE A 207 6.02 -17.76 -11.11
C ILE A 207 7.43 -18.06 -11.62
N ALA A 208 8.00 -17.16 -12.43
CA ALA A 208 9.35 -17.29 -12.93
C ALA A 208 10.37 -17.35 -11.78
N GLY A 209 10.22 -16.51 -10.75
CA GLY A 209 11.07 -16.53 -9.56
C GLY A 209 11.05 -17.87 -8.82
N ILE A 210 9.89 -18.52 -8.68
CA ILE A 210 9.80 -19.85 -8.07
C ILE A 210 10.54 -20.89 -8.92
N ILE A 211 10.36 -20.86 -10.24
CA ILE A 211 11.04 -21.78 -11.17
C ILE A 211 12.55 -21.58 -11.09
N VAL A 212 13.01 -20.33 -11.08
CA VAL A 212 14.43 -19.99 -10.98
C VAL A 212 15.05 -20.56 -9.71
N VAL A 213 14.40 -20.41 -8.56
CA VAL A 213 14.92 -20.96 -7.29
C VAL A 213 15.04 -22.48 -7.36
N LEU A 214 14.04 -23.18 -7.91
CA LEU A 214 14.10 -24.63 -8.09
C LEU A 214 15.25 -25.05 -9.02
N VAL A 215 15.43 -24.32 -10.13
CA VAL A 215 16.53 -24.55 -11.08
C VAL A 215 17.88 -24.28 -10.43
N ASN A 216 18.01 -23.23 -9.63
CA ASN A 216 19.26 -22.88 -8.96
C ASN A 216 19.65 -23.90 -7.89
N ILE A 217 18.69 -24.42 -7.12
CA ILE A 217 18.95 -25.48 -6.14
C ILE A 217 19.35 -26.77 -6.86
N ILE A 218 18.52 -27.27 -7.78
CA ILE A 218 18.75 -28.57 -8.42
C ILE A 218 19.96 -28.51 -9.36
N GLY A 219 19.99 -27.54 -10.26
CA GLY A 219 21.06 -27.35 -11.23
C GLY A 219 22.38 -27.01 -10.55
N GLY A 220 22.34 -26.18 -9.51
CA GLY A 220 23.51 -25.82 -8.72
C GLY A 220 24.16 -27.01 -8.03
N ILE A 221 23.36 -27.86 -7.35
CA ILE A 221 23.86 -29.08 -6.72
C ILE A 221 24.50 -30.02 -7.75
N ILE A 222 23.86 -30.21 -8.91
CA ILE A 222 24.40 -31.07 -9.98
C ILE A 222 25.74 -30.51 -10.50
N ILE A 223 25.80 -29.22 -10.80
CA ILE A 223 27.02 -28.56 -11.29
C ILE A 223 28.14 -28.65 -10.25
N ALA A 224 27.83 -28.40 -8.97
CA ALA A 224 28.79 -28.47 -7.86
C ALA A 224 29.48 -29.84 -7.76
N ILE A 225 28.70 -30.91 -7.84
CA ILE A 225 29.19 -32.28 -7.68
C ILE A 225 29.93 -32.74 -8.94
N VAL A 226 29.37 -32.45 -10.13
CA VAL A 226 29.89 -32.97 -11.39
C VAL A 226 31.10 -32.17 -11.91
N GLN A 227 31.10 -30.85 -11.74
CA GLN A 227 32.12 -29.97 -12.32
C GLN A 227 33.13 -29.44 -11.30
N TYR A 228 32.73 -29.30 -10.03
CA TYR A 228 33.56 -28.67 -8.99
C TYR A 228 34.01 -29.65 -7.89
N ASP A 229 33.72 -30.95 -8.04
CA ASP A 229 34.11 -32.04 -7.13
C ASP A 229 33.72 -31.78 -5.66
N MET A 230 32.64 -31.01 -5.45
CA MET A 230 32.15 -30.68 -4.11
C MET A 230 31.43 -31.88 -3.49
N SER A 231 31.55 -32.05 -2.17
CA SER A 231 30.76 -33.05 -1.45
C SER A 231 29.26 -32.73 -1.53
N MET A 232 28.40 -33.75 -1.60
CA MET A 232 26.93 -33.57 -1.66
C MET A 232 26.42 -32.65 -0.54
N SER A 233 26.94 -32.82 0.68
CA SER A 233 26.53 -31.99 1.83
C SER A 233 26.89 -30.52 1.65
N GLU A 234 28.08 -30.23 1.13
CA GLU A 234 28.57 -28.87 0.93
C GLU A 234 27.88 -28.19 -0.25
N ALA A 235 27.66 -28.93 -1.33
CA ALA A 235 26.90 -28.48 -2.50
C ALA A 235 25.45 -28.10 -2.11
N VAL A 236 24.76 -28.98 -1.38
CA VAL A 236 23.40 -28.73 -0.89
C VAL A 236 23.36 -27.49 0.00
N HIS A 237 24.29 -27.35 0.94
CA HIS A 237 24.34 -26.19 1.83
C HIS A 237 24.57 -24.90 1.06
N THR A 238 25.61 -24.84 0.23
CA THR A 238 26.01 -23.62 -0.50
C THR A 238 24.92 -23.16 -1.46
N TYR A 239 24.43 -24.06 -2.32
CA TYR A 239 23.45 -23.69 -3.33
C TYR A 239 22.07 -23.45 -2.76
N SER A 240 21.69 -24.11 -1.67
CA SER A 240 20.43 -23.80 -0.98
C SER A 240 20.48 -22.42 -0.34
N VAL A 241 21.57 -22.05 0.35
CA VAL A 241 21.72 -20.72 0.96
C VAL A 241 21.69 -19.63 -0.10
N LEU A 242 22.47 -19.79 -1.18
CA LEU A 242 22.52 -18.81 -2.28
C LEU A 242 21.18 -18.69 -3.02
N SER A 243 20.50 -19.81 -3.28
CA SER A 243 19.21 -19.80 -3.99
C SER A 243 18.09 -19.21 -3.13
N ILE A 244 18.09 -19.48 -1.82
CA ILE A 244 17.17 -18.84 -0.87
C ILE A 244 17.44 -17.32 -0.85
N GLY A 245 18.70 -16.92 -0.74
CA GLY A 245 19.09 -15.51 -0.77
C GLY A 245 18.64 -14.80 -2.04
N ASP A 246 18.89 -15.41 -3.20
CA ASP A 246 18.53 -14.87 -4.51
C ASP A 246 17.00 -14.76 -4.65
N GLY A 247 16.28 -15.82 -4.26
CA GLY A 247 14.83 -15.84 -4.23
C GLY A 247 14.25 -14.71 -3.36
N LEU A 248 14.82 -14.46 -2.18
CA LEU A 248 14.37 -13.39 -1.29
C LEU A 248 14.67 -11.99 -1.84
N CYS A 249 15.83 -11.82 -2.48
CA CYS A 249 16.20 -10.57 -3.16
C CYS A 249 15.19 -10.18 -4.24
N GLY A 250 14.60 -11.16 -4.93
CA GLY A 250 13.50 -10.93 -5.87
C GLY A 250 12.12 -10.78 -5.20
N GLN A 251 11.84 -11.57 -4.17
CA GLN A 251 10.51 -11.62 -3.53
C GLN A 251 10.17 -10.38 -2.72
N ILE A 252 11.10 -9.83 -1.92
CA ILE A 252 10.82 -8.66 -1.07
C ILE A 252 10.42 -7.44 -1.92
N PRO A 253 11.16 -7.04 -2.96
CA PRO A 253 10.76 -5.96 -3.84
C PRO A 253 9.42 -6.22 -4.56
N SER A 254 9.18 -7.46 -4.97
CA SER A 254 7.92 -7.89 -5.62
C SER A 254 6.71 -7.77 -4.69
N LEU A 255 6.87 -8.14 -3.41
CA LEU A 255 5.87 -7.96 -2.36
C LEU A 255 5.49 -6.50 -2.19
N LEU A 256 6.47 -5.63 -1.99
CA LEU A 256 6.23 -4.20 -1.77
C LEU A 256 5.53 -3.56 -2.97
N ILE A 257 5.94 -3.91 -4.19
CA ILE A 257 5.32 -3.41 -5.43
C ILE A 257 3.89 -3.94 -5.57
N SER A 258 3.66 -5.23 -5.31
CA SER A 258 2.32 -5.82 -5.37
C SER A 258 1.39 -5.15 -4.35
N LEU A 259 1.86 -4.94 -3.12
CA LEU A 259 1.11 -4.22 -2.09
C LEU A 259 0.80 -2.78 -2.52
N SER A 260 1.77 -2.08 -3.11
CA SER A 260 1.58 -0.73 -3.66
C SER A 260 0.45 -0.70 -4.69
N ALA A 261 0.48 -1.65 -5.64
CA ALA A 261 -0.56 -1.80 -6.64
C ALA A 261 -1.92 -2.12 -6.03
N GLY A 262 -1.96 -3.00 -5.04
CA GLY A 262 -3.18 -3.33 -4.30
C GLY A 262 -3.77 -2.11 -3.60
N ILE A 263 -2.96 -1.30 -2.93
CA ILE A 263 -3.39 -0.05 -2.28
C ILE A 263 -3.97 0.92 -3.32
N ILE A 264 -3.28 1.12 -4.44
CA ILE A 264 -3.70 2.06 -5.48
C ILE A 264 -5.03 1.64 -6.14
N VAL A 265 -5.20 0.35 -6.44
CA VAL A 265 -6.41 -0.20 -7.08
C VAL A 265 -7.61 -0.20 -6.13
N THR A 266 -7.40 -0.48 -4.85
CA THR A 266 -8.48 -0.53 -3.85
C THR A 266 -8.83 0.83 -3.28
N ARG A 267 -8.09 1.87 -3.65
CA ARG A 267 -8.35 3.24 -3.23
C ARG A 267 -9.64 3.73 -3.89
N VAL A 268 -10.63 4.01 -3.06
CA VAL A 268 -11.85 4.70 -3.50
C VAL A 268 -11.58 6.20 -3.44
N PRO A 269 -11.78 6.96 -4.53
CA PRO A 269 -11.72 8.42 -4.49
C PRO A 269 -12.80 8.93 -3.53
N GLY A 270 -12.39 9.49 -2.38
CA GLY A 270 -13.29 10.16 -1.45
C GLY A 270 -13.56 11.61 -1.85
N GLU A 271 -14.62 12.22 -1.31
CA GLU A 271 -14.95 13.64 -1.54
C GLU A 271 -13.83 14.60 -1.12
N LYS A 272 -12.97 14.19 -0.17
CA LYS A 272 -11.80 14.96 0.28
C LYS A 272 -10.52 14.22 -0.09
N ARG A 273 -9.59 14.95 -0.71
CA ARG A 273 -8.21 14.50 -0.96
C ARG A 273 -7.46 14.37 0.37
N GLN A 274 -7.51 13.19 0.95
CA GLN A 274 -6.79 12.83 2.16
C GLN A 274 -5.93 11.59 1.90
N ASN A 275 -4.84 11.45 2.63
CA ASN A 275 -3.97 10.28 2.55
C ASN A 275 -4.55 9.14 3.42
N LEU A 276 -4.20 7.90 3.09
CA LEU A 276 -4.76 6.70 3.71
C LEU A 276 -4.67 6.70 5.25
N ALA A 277 -3.53 7.14 5.80
CA ALA A 277 -3.32 7.18 7.24
C ALA A 277 -4.28 8.14 7.96
N THR A 278 -4.48 9.35 7.42
CA THR A 278 -5.38 10.35 7.98
C THR A 278 -6.82 9.86 7.91
N GLU A 279 -7.21 9.28 6.77
CA GLU A 279 -8.54 8.72 6.58
C GLU A 279 -8.82 7.57 7.56
N LEU A 280 -7.93 6.58 7.64
CA LEU A 280 -8.06 5.44 8.54
C LEU A 280 -8.12 5.89 10.01
N SER A 281 -7.24 6.80 10.42
CA SER A 281 -7.25 7.33 11.79
C SER A 281 -8.54 8.08 12.10
N SER A 282 -9.07 8.86 11.15
CA SER A 282 -10.33 9.59 11.33
C SER A 282 -11.54 8.65 11.38
N GLN A 283 -11.57 7.59 10.57
CA GLN A 283 -12.66 6.62 10.54
C GLN A 283 -12.69 5.78 11.82
N ILE A 284 -11.53 5.30 12.28
CA ILE A 284 -11.41 4.56 13.54
C ILE A 284 -11.78 5.48 14.73
N ALA A 285 -11.28 6.73 14.74
CA ALA A 285 -11.58 7.67 15.82
C ALA A 285 -13.07 8.07 15.89
N ARG A 286 -13.79 8.02 14.76
CA ARG A 286 -15.25 8.26 14.70
C ARG A 286 -16.08 7.12 15.31
N GLN A 287 -15.49 5.95 15.57
CA GLN A 287 -16.17 4.81 16.19
C GLN A 287 -15.61 4.52 17.61
N PRO A 288 -15.79 5.40 18.60
CA PRO A 288 -15.24 5.19 19.94
C PRO A 288 -15.86 3.98 20.66
N GLN A 289 -17.08 3.58 20.30
CA GLN A 289 -17.76 2.43 20.92
C GLN A 289 -17.07 1.10 20.61
N SER A 290 -16.61 0.89 19.38
CA SER A 290 -15.90 -0.34 19.00
C SER A 290 -14.58 -0.45 19.74
N LEU A 291 -13.83 0.66 19.86
CA LEU A 291 -12.57 0.70 20.60
C LEU A 291 -12.73 0.39 22.10
N ILE A 292 -13.79 0.89 22.75
CA ILE A 292 -14.09 0.55 24.15
C ILE A 292 -14.39 -0.95 24.28
N LEU A 293 -15.22 -1.50 23.40
CA LEU A 293 -15.58 -2.91 23.45
C LEU A 293 -14.35 -3.80 23.26
N THR A 294 -13.45 -3.45 22.33
CA THR A 294 -12.17 -4.15 22.14
C THR A 294 -11.29 -4.07 23.39
N ALA A 295 -11.18 -2.90 24.04
CA ALA A 295 -10.41 -2.76 25.27
C ALA A 295 -10.95 -3.66 26.39
N VAL A 296 -12.29 -3.74 26.54
CA VAL A 296 -12.95 -4.64 27.51
C VAL A 296 -12.66 -6.10 27.18
N VAL A 297 -12.80 -6.52 25.92
CA VAL A 297 -12.51 -7.90 25.49
C VAL A 297 -11.05 -8.26 25.76
N LEU A 298 -10.09 -7.37 25.44
CA LEU A 298 -8.66 -7.61 25.74
C LEU A 298 -8.40 -7.74 27.24
N MET A 299 -9.09 -6.96 28.08
CA MET A 299 -8.98 -7.05 29.53
C MET A 299 -9.55 -8.39 30.05
N LEU A 300 -10.69 -8.83 29.52
CA LEU A 300 -11.27 -10.13 29.88
C LEU A 300 -10.36 -11.28 29.47
N LEU A 301 -9.76 -11.23 28.28
CA LEU A 301 -8.78 -12.22 27.83
C LEU A 301 -7.51 -12.21 28.68
N ALA A 302 -7.07 -11.04 29.15
CA ALA A 302 -5.90 -10.94 30.02
C ALA A 302 -6.10 -11.72 31.34
N LEU A 303 -7.32 -11.76 31.87
CA LEU A 303 -7.66 -12.46 33.12
C LEU A 303 -7.70 -13.99 32.97
N ILE A 304 -7.67 -14.53 31.75
CA ILE A 304 -7.66 -15.98 31.52
C ILE A 304 -6.25 -16.54 31.80
N PRO A 305 -6.11 -17.53 32.71
CA PRO A 305 -4.81 -18.13 33.00
C PRO A 305 -4.23 -18.81 31.76
N GLY A 306 -2.97 -18.51 31.44
CA GLY A 306 -2.28 -18.99 30.23
C GLY A 306 -2.09 -17.92 29.15
N PHE A 307 -2.79 -16.79 29.22
CA PHE A 307 -2.58 -15.64 28.33
C PHE A 307 -1.56 -14.64 28.89
N PRO A 308 -0.81 -13.91 28.03
CA PRO A 308 0.17 -12.93 28.47
C PRO A 308 -0.51 -11.66 29.04
N PHE A 309 -0.82 -11.67 30.34
CA PHE A 309 -1.56 -10.61 31.04
C PHE A 309 -0.99 -9.21 30.78
N ILE A 310 0.33 -9.02 30.94
CA ILE A 310 0.99 -7.71 30.80
C ILE A 310 0.77 -7.14 29.39
N THR A 311 0.94 -7.97 28.36
CA THR A 311 0.79 -7.54 26.96
C THR A 311 -0.66 -7.14 26.67
N LEU A 312 -1.63 -7.95 27.08
CA LEU A 312 -3.04 -7.70 26.82
C LEU A 312 -3.58 -6.51 27.63
N ALA A 313 -3.20 -6.40 28.91
CA ALA A 313 -3.57 -5.28 29.75
C ALA A 313 -2.96 -3.96 29.23
N PHE A 314 -1.73 -3.97 28.73
CA PHE A 314 -1.10 -2.80 28.11
C PHE A 314 -1.88 -2.30 26.89
N PHE A 315 -2.22 -3.18 25.93
CA PHE A 315 -2.99 -2.79 24.75
C PHE A 315 -4.43 -2.40 25.09
N SER A 316 -5.06 -3.04 26.09
CA SER A 316 -6.37 -2.62 26.61
C SER A 316 -6.33 -1.19 27.15
N ALA A 317 -5.31 -0.87 27.96
CA ALA A 317 -5.12 0.47 28.49
C ALA A 317 -4.85 1.48 27.38
N LEU A 318 -4.01 1.14 26.39
CA LEU A 318 -3.68 2.01 25.26
C LEU A 318 -4.92 2.40 24.43
N LEU A 319 -5.84 1.45 24.21
CA LEU A 319 -7.08 1.70 23.48
C LEU A 319 -8.09 2.53 24.30
N ALA A 320 -8.13 2.35 25.62
CA ALA A 320 -9.04 3.08 26.51
C ALA A 320 -8.59 4.54 26.77
N LEU A 321 -7.28 4.81 26.78
CA LEU A 321 -6.69 6.10 27.16
C LEU A 321 -7.17 7.30 26.31
N PRO A 322 -7.11 7.28 24.96
CA PRO A 322 -7.58 8.40 24.14
C PRO A 322 -9.08 8.67 24.31
N ILE A 323 -9.87 7.62 24.56
CA ILE A 323 -11.33 7.72 24.72
C ILE A 323 -11.69 8.37 26.06
N ILE A 324 -10.98 8.00 27.14
CA ILE A 324 -11.14 8.62 28.46
C ILE A 324 -10.74 10.10 28.39
N LEU A 325 -9.67 10.45 27.66
CA LEU A 325 -9.26 11.85 27.47
C LEU A 325 -10.28 12.67 26.67
N ILE A 326 -10.86 12.11 25.59
CA ILE A 326 -11.89 12.78 24.80
C ILE A 326 -13.18 12.97 25.63
N ARG A 327 -13.59 11.95 26.39
CA ARG A 327 -14.76 12.04 27.30
C ARG A 327 -14.54 13.04 28.43
N ARG A 328 -13.34 13.09 29.01
CA ARG A 328 -12.97 14.09 30.03
C ARG A 328 -12.98 15.51 29.48
N LYS A 329 -12.52 15.72 28.24
CA LYS A 329 -12.56 17.06 27.62
C LYS A 329 -14.00 17.56 27.40
N LYS A 330 -14.93 16.67 27.02
CA LYS A 330 -16.36 16.99 26.90
C LYS A 330 -17.03 17.25 28.27
N SER A 331 -16.61 16.53 29.31
CA SER A 331 -17.09 16.71 30.69
C SER A 331 -16.54 17.96 31.38
N VAL A 332 -15.30 18.38 31.10
CA VAL A 332 -14.71 19.60 31.70
C VAL A 332 -15.27 20.87 31.05
N VAL A 333 -15.57 20.84 29.75
CA VAL A 333 -16.29 21.94 29.08
C VAL A 333 -17.72 22.06 29.62
N SER A 334 -18.36 20.96 30.02
CA SER A 334 -19.67 20.99 30.68
C SER A 334 -19.60 21.36 32.17
N ALA A 335 -18.43 21.28 32.81
CA ALA A 335 -18.25 21.55 34.25
C ALA A 335 -17.72 22.97 34.53
N ASN A 336 -17.04 23.61 33.58
CA ASN A 336 -16.65 25.01 33.65
C ASN A 336 -17.70 25.91 32.99
N GLY A 337 -18.72 26.26 33.76
CA GLY A 337 -19.48 27.48 33.52
C GLY A 337 -20.65 27.35 32.56
N VAL A 338 -21.85 27.34 33.16
CA VAL A 338 -23.05 27.90 32.57
C VAL A 338 -22.77 29.38 32.28
N GLU A 339 -22.21 29.70 31.12
CA GLU A 339 -22.37 31.02 30.50
C GLU A 339 -23.47 30.88 29.44
N ALA A 340 -24.48 31.74 29.56
CA ALA A 340 -25.67 31.74 28.72
C ALA A 340 -25.29 31.75 27.23
N PRO A 341 -25.94 30.94 26.38
CA PRO A 341 -25.59 30.88 24.96
C PRO A 341 -25.87 32.23 24.30
N GLU A 342 -24.80 32.82 23.78
CA GLU A 342 -24.84 33.98 22.90
C GLU A 342 -25.67 33.61 21.66
N LYS A 343 -26.72 34.40 21.41
CA LYS A 343 -27.56 34.31 20.22
C LYS A 343 -26.71 34.64 18.99
N ASP A 344 -26.44 33.64 18.17
CA ASP A 344 -26.40 33.70 16.69
C ASP A 344 -25.28 32.81 16.12
N SER A 345 -25.58 31.52 16.01
CA SER A 345 -25.17 30.69 14.87
C SER A 345 -25.79 29.31 15.01
N MET A 346 -26.85 29.02 14.27
CA MET A 346 -27.35 27.65 14.09
C MET A 346 -26.75 27.08 12.80
N ASP A 347 -26.17 25.89 12.90
CA ASP A 347 -25.81 25.07 11.74
C ASP A 347 -26.98 24.10 11.46
N PRO A 348 -27.53 24.01 10.23
CA PRO A 348 -28.81 23.37 10.00
C PRO A 348 -28.70 21.84 9.89
N GLY A 349 -29.45 21.15 10.75
CA GLY A 349 -29.66 19.71 10.73
C GLY A 349 -30.86 19.27 11.56
N ALA A 350 -32.02 19.90 11.37
CA ALA A 350 -33.22 19.62 12.18
C ALA A 350 -34.22 18.73 11.43
N CYS A 351 -34.47 17.53 11.95
CA CYS A 351 -35.68 16.76 11.65
C CYS A 351 -36.90 17.53 12.20
N PRO A 352 -37.96 17.80 11.42
CA PRO A 352 -39.10 18.56 11.92
C PRO A 352 -39.87 17.80 13.01
N LEU A 353 -39.91 18.35 14.22
CA LEU A 353 -40.70 17.84 15.33
C LEU A 353 -42.16 18.30 15.17
N ILE A 354 -43.09 17.37 14.95
CA ILE A 354 -44.53 17.67 14.86
C ILE A 354 -45.18 17.44 16.22
N LEU A 355 -45.63 18.52 16.87
CA LEU A 355 -46.37 18.47 18.12
C LEU A 355 -47.88 18.59 17.83
N ARG A 356 -48.68 17.61 18.28
CA ARG A 356 -50.15 17.70 18.25
C ARG A 356 -50.64 18.20 19.60
N LEU A 357 -51.11 19.44 19.63
CA LEU A 357 -51.68 20.07 20.82
C LEU A 357 -53.19 19.83 20.87
N THR A 358 -53.72 19.61 22.07
CA THR A 358 -55.16 19.47 22.33
C THR A 358 -55.84 20.85 22.19
N PRO A 359 -57.05 20.96 21.61
CA PRO A 359 -57.71 22.25 21.36
C PRO A 359 -58.09 23.07 22.61
N THR A 360 -57.84 22.56 23.82
CA THR A 360 -58.07 23.23 25.10
C THR A 360 -56.85 23.99 25.65
N LEU A 361 -55.69 23.87 25.01
CA LEU A 361 -54.44 24.54 25.40
C LEU A 361 -54.32 25.92 24.72
N HIS A 362 -55.02 26.91 25.27
CA HIS A 362 -54.78 28.33 24.99
C HIS A 362 -54.30 29.04 26.26
N SER A 363 -53.02 28.86 26.60
CA SER A 363 -52.33 29.72 27.55
C SER A 363 -51.57 30.81 26.80
N ALA A 364 -51.48 32.03 27.36
CA ALA A 364 -50.73 33.13 26.76
C ALA A 364 -49.22 32.80 26.62
N ASP A 365 -48.72 31.86 27.41
CA ASP A 365 -47.31 31.45 27.46
C ASP A 365 -46.99 30.21 26.59
N LEU A 366 -47.97 29.66 25.85
CA LEU A 366 -47.80 28.42 25.08
C LEU A 366 -46.61 28.47 24.10
N ILE A 367 -46.38 29.61 23.46
CA ILE A 367 -45.26 29.80 22.51
C ILE A 367 -43.92 29.69 23.23
N ARG A 368 -43.82 30.30 24.42
CA ARG A 368 -42.62 30.27 25.25
C ARG A 368 -42.33 28.85 25.75
N ASP A 369 -43.36 28.10 26.13
CA ASP A 369 -43.21 26.72 26.59
C ASP A 369 -42.81 25.78 25.45
N ILE A 370 -43.36 25.95 24.24
CA ILE A 370 -42.95 25.20 23.04
C ILE A 370 -41.48 25.50 22.69
N ASP A 371 -41.05 26.76 22.75
CA ASP A 371 -39.66 27.12 22.50
C ASP A 371 -38.71 26.56 23.58
N ALA A 372 -39.10 26.61 24.85
CA ALA A 372 -38.33 26.00 25.94
C ALA A 372 -38.21 24.48 25.77
N MET A 373 -39.29 23.81 25.39
CA MET A 373 -39.29 22.37 25.14
C MET A 373 -38.48 22.01 23.89
N ARG A 374 -38.50 22.84 22.84
CA ARG A 374 -37.65 22.67 21.65
C ARG A 374 -36.17 22.74 22.03
N TRP A 375 -35.79 23.72 22.86
CA TRP A 375 -34.42 23.87 23.35
C TRP A 375 -33.98 22.67 24.20
N PHE A 376 -34.81 22.25 25.14
CA PHE A 376 -34.52 21.10 26.00
C PHE A 376 -34.34 19.81 25.19
N LEU A 377 -35.24 19.53 24.24
CA LEU A 377 -35.17 18.35 23.40
C LEU A 377 -33.97 18.39 22.43
N PHE A 378 -33.60 19.57 21.94
CA PHE A 378 -32.42 19.73 21.08
C PHE A 378 -31.13 19.42 21.84
N GLU A 379 -30.96 19.92 23.07
CA GLU A 379 -29.78 19.60 23.89
C GLU A 379 -29.63 18.10 24.20
N ASP A 380 -30.75 17.40 24.42
CA ASP A 380 -30.73 15.98 24.80
C ASP A 380 -30.58 15.05 23.59
N THR A 381 -31.03 15.47 22.40
CA THR A 381 -31.04 14.61 21.19
C THR A 381 -29.99 14.94 20.14
N GLY A 382 -29.31 16.09 20.21
CA GLY A 382 -28.18 16.47 19.37
C GLY A 382 -28.56 17.28 18.15
#